data_AF-A0A956NWR8-F1
#
_entry.id   AF-A0A956NWR8-F1
#
_cell.length_a   1.000
_cell.length_b   1.000
_cell.length_c   1.000
_cell.angle_alpha   90.00
_cell.angle_beta   90.00
_cell.angle_gamma   90.00
#
_symmetry.space_group_name_H-M   'P 1'
#
loop_
_entity.id
_entity.type
_entity.pdbx_description
1 polymer ?
#
loop_
_entity_poly.entity_id
_entity_poly.type
_entity_poly.pdbx_seq_one_letter_code
_entity_poly.pdbx_strand_id
1 'polypeptide(L)'
;DSWVHPLMMGLEEHLLSMFRDDFEFHDNAAASHLAAHSPAPAAPPAPEAEIRTAPAATETDAWTSDAEKELRKIPFFVRGKARRNTERYAAERGIHPITVDTLYDAKAHFSR
;
A
#
# COMPACT_ATOMS: atom_id res chain seq x y z
N ASP A 1 20.42 -31.89 -5.37
CA ASP A 1 19.33 -31.08 -5.94
C ASP A 1 18.47 -30.46 -4.87
N SER A 2 18.42 -29.13 -4.91
CA SER A 2 18.05 -28.23 -3.83
C SER A 2 16.67 -28.46 -3.26
N TRP A 3 16.65 -28.58 -1.94
CA TRP A 3 15.51 -28.26 -1.10
C TRP A 3 15.28 -26.75 -1.15
N VAL A 4 14.53 -26.26 -2.14
CA VAL A 4 14.00 -24.91 -2.11
C VAL A 4 12.52 -25.00 -1.72
N HIS A 5 12.17 -24.39 -0.60
CA HIS A 5 10.82 -24.44 -0.05
C HIS A 5 9.82 -23.70 -0.96
N PRO A 6 8.58 -24.21 -1.13
CA PRO A 6 7.54 -23.63 -2.02
C PRO A 6 7.19 -22.16 -1.75
N LEU A 7 7.54 -21.65 -0.57
CA LEU A 7 7.23 -20.29 -0.12
C LEU A 7 8.25 -19.24 -0.61
N MET A 8 9.48 -19.62 -0.97
CA MET A 8 10.49 -18.67 -1.46
C MET A 8 10.27 -18.27 -2.92
N MET A 9 9.77 -19.19 -3.75
CA MET A 9 9.59 -18.93 -5.18
C MET A 9 8.57 -17.81 -5.47
N GLY A 10 7.51 -17.70 -4.66
CA GLY A 10 6.44 -16.70 -4.89
C GLY A 10 6.80 -15.28 -4.45
N LEU A 11 7.73 -15.12 -3.50
CA LEU A 11 8.19 -13.79 -3.09
C LEU A 11 9.11 -13.19 -4.15
N GLU A 12 10.08 -13.97 -4.61
CA GLU A 12 11.03 -13.55 -5.64
C GLU A 12 10.31 -13.21 -6.93
N GLU A 13 9.39 -14.06 -7.41
CA GLU A 13 8.58 -13.78 -8.59
C GLU A 13 7.73 -12.51 -8.44
N HIS A 14 7.14 -12.27 -7.27
CA HIS A 14 6.35 -11.06 -7.01
C HIS A 14 7.21 -9.79 -6.98
N LEU A 15 8.38 -9.85 -6.33
CA LEU A 15 9.33 -8.72 -6.31
C LEU A 15 9.83 -8.44 -7.74
N LEU A 16 10.15 -9.48 -8.51
CA LEU A 16 10.51 -9.32 -9.92
C LEU A 16 9.36 -8.68 -10.71
N SER A 17 8.10 -9.08 -10.52
CA SER A 17 6.97 -8.44 -11.21
C SER A 17 6.71 -7.00 -10.75
N MET A 18 7.01 -6.64 -9.49
CA MET A 18 6.84 -5.27 -8.98
C MET A 18 7.95 -4.33 -9.46
N PHE A 19 9.19 -4.81 -9.56
CA PHE A 19 10.35 -4.00 -9.93
C PHE A 19 10.74 -4.11 -11.42
N ARG A 20 10.13 -5.01 -12.19
CA ARG A 20 10.37 -5.13 -13.64
C ARG A 20 9.84 -3.96 -14.46
N ASP A 21 8.94 -3.15 -13.91
CA ASP A 21 8.46 -1.92 -14.54
C ASP A 21 9.03 -0.65 -13.86
N ASP A 22 10.02 -0.80 -12.96
CA ASP A 22 10.65 0.32 -12.25
C ASP A 22 11.93 0.79 -12.98
N PHE A 23 11.92 2.03 -13.48
CA PHE A 23 12.93 2.66 -14.35
C PHE A 23 14.40 2.41 -13.93
N GLU A 24 14.64 2.26 -12.63
CA GLU A 24 15.97 2.18 -12.02
C GLU A 24 16.57 0.76 -11.97
N PHE A 25 15.77 -0.32 -12.09
CA PHE A 25 16.20 -1.70 -11.76
C PHE A 25 15.97 -2.75 -12.87
N HIS A 26 15.87 -2.32 -14.13
CA HIS A 26 15.73 -3.20 -15.28
C HIS A 26 17.07 -3.84 -15.69
N ASP A 27 17.03 -5.01 -16.35
CA ASP A 27 18.21 -5.71 -16.93
C ASP A 27 19.05 -4.85 -17.90
N ASN A 28 18.51 -3.71 -18.36
CA ASN A 28 19.17 -2.76 -19.27
C ASN A 28 19.62 -1.46 -18.58
N ALA A 29 19.61 -1.40 -17.24
CA ALA A 29 20.03 -0.20 -16.50
C ALA A 29 21.56 -0.06 -16.52
N ALA A 30 22.06 0.90 -17.29
CA ALA A 30 23.45 1.33 -17.23
C ALA A 30 23.72 2.05 -15.90
N ALA A 31 24.85 1.72 -15.24
CA ALA A 31 25.25 2.28 -13.95
C ALA A 31 25.30 3.82 -13.99
N SER A 32 24.43 4.48 -13.22
CA SER A 32 24.42 5.94 -13.08
C SER A 32 25.54 6.40 -12.14
N HIS A 33 26.64 6.86 -12.72
CA HIS A 33 27.61 7.71 -12.03
C HIS A 33 27.61 9.11 -12.66
N LEU A 34 27.34 10.11 -11.82
CA LEU A 34 27.75 11.52 -11.95
C LEU A 34 27.12 12.35 -13.09
N ALA A 35 26.03 13.04 -12.76
CA ALA A 35 25.93 14.49 -13.02
C ALA A 35 24.84 15.10 -12.14
N ALA A 36 25.27 15.86 -11.12
CA ALA A 36 24.43 16.81 -10.43
C ALA A 36 23.88 17.83 -11.43
N HIS A 37 22.60 18.20 -11.34
CA HIS A 37 22.10 19.58 -11.49
C HIS A 37 20.62 19.63 -11.06
N SER A 38 20.37 20.28 -9.92
CA SER A 38 19.11 20.98 -9.60
C SER A 38 19.33 22.47 -9.93
N PRO A 39 18.31 23.28 -10.29
CA PRO A 39 17.17 23.54 -9.40
C PRO A 39 15.78 23.70 -10.07
N ALA A 40 14.75 23.57 -9.23
CA ALA A 40 13.33 23.95 -9.42
C ALA A 40 13.17 25.50 -9.53
N PRO A 41 12.00 26.13 -9.86
CA PRO A 41 10.68 25.92 -9.21
C PRO A 41 9.40 26.21 -10.04
N ALA A 42 8.22 25.76 -9.56
CA ALA A 42 6.95 26.52 -9.58
C ALA A 42 5.83 25.73 -8.82
N ALA A 43 5.12 26.41 -7.92
CA ALA A 43 4.09 25.88 -7.02
C ALA A 43 2.65 26.34 -7.43
N PRO A 44 1.61 26.23 -6.57
CA PRO A 44 0.46 25.32 -6.61
C PRO A 44 -0.86 25.99 -7.08
N PRO A 45 -2.04 25.30 -7.05
CA PRO A 45 -2.90 25.38 -5.87
C PRO A 45 -3.70 24.10 -5.53
N ALA A 46 -4.00 23.93 -4.24
CA ALA A 46 -5.18 23.24 -3.67
C ALA A 46 -6.12 24.34 -3.09
N PRO A 47 -7.36 24.10 -2.63
CA PRO A 47 -8.10 22.84 -2.42
C PRO A 47 -9.56 22.85 -2.93
N GLU A 48 -10.14 21.71 -3.27
CA GLU A 48 -11.61 21.56 -3.32
C GLU A 48 -12.00 20.37 -2.44
N ALA A 49 -12.59 20.70 -1.29
CA ALA A 49 -13.18 19.75 -0.37
C ALA A 49 -14.52 19.27 -0.96
N GLU A 50 -14.50 18.19 -1.73
CA GLU A 50 -15.73 17.47 -2.07
C GLU A 50 -16.19 16.66 -0.86
N ILE A 51 -17.17 17.21 -0.15
CA ILE A 51 -18.01 16.51 0.80
C ILE A 51 -18.73 15.39 0.03
N ARG A 52 -18.14 14.20 0.02
CA ARG A 52 -18.81 13.00 -0.51
C ARG A 52 -19.86 12.56 0.50
N THR A 53 -21.11 12.87 0.16
CA THR A 53 -22.32 12.33 0.75
C THR A 53 -22.19 10.81 0.87
N ALA A 54 -22.07 10.31 2.10
CA ALA A 54 -22.16 8.87 2.36
C ALA A 54 -23.63 8.45 2.17
N PRO A 55 -23.97 7.57 1.22
CA PRO A 55 -25.21 6.82 1.34
C PRO A 55 -25.08 5.92 2.56
N ALA A 56 -26.13 5.86 3.38
CA ALA A 56 -26.21 5.03 4.58
C ALA A 56 -25.71 3.61 4.28
N ALA A 57 -24.54 3.29 4.85
CA ALA A 57 -23.94 1.97 4.72
C ALA A 57 -24.79 0.98 5.50
N THR A 58 -25.36 0.01 4.79
CA THR A 58 -25.68 -1.30 5.34
C THR A 58 -24.48 -1.79 6.15
N GLU A 59 -24.74 -2.35 7.34
CA GLU A 59 -23.77 -2.81 8.36
C GLU A 59 -22.71 -3.84 7.88
N THR A 60 -22.63 -4.08 6.58
CA THR A 60 -21.74 -5.05 5.91
C THR A 60 -20.49 -4.44 5.28
N ASP A 61 -20.44 -3.14 4.99
CA ASP A 61 -19.25 -2.50 4.40
C ASP A 61 -18.42 -1.76 5.45
N ALA A 62 -17.72 -2.55 6.28
CA ALA A 62 -16.79 -2.01 7.28
C ALA A 62 -15.61 -1.25 6.66
N TRP A 63 -15.34 -1.39 5.36
CA TRP A 63 -14.22 -0.75 4.67
C TRP A 63 -14.70 0.32 3.67
N THR A 64 -14.06 1.47 3.67
CA THR A 64 -14.24 2.46 2.60
C THR A 64 -13.58 1.98 1.30
N SER A 65 -14.15 2.34 0.15
CA SER A 65 -13.62 1.96 -1.17
C SER A 65 -12.16 2.39 -1.38
N ASP A 66 -11.77 3.53 -0.81
CA ASP A 66 -10.39 4.03 -0.93
C ASP A 66 -9.43 3.25 -0.02
N ALA A 67 -9.88 2.82 1.18
CA ALA A 67 -9.10 1.91 2.03
C ALA A 67 -8.91 0.53 1.38
N GLU A 68 -9.90 0.01 0.66
CA GLU A 68 -9.76 -1.24 -0.08
C GLU A 68 -8.74 -1.13 -1.23
N LYS A 69 -8.73 -0.01 -1.96
CA LYS A 69 -7.72 0.24 -3.02
C LYS A 69 -6.32 0.31 -2.42
N GLU A 70 -6.18 0.99 -1.27
CA GLU A 70 -4.89 1.09 -0.59
C GLU A 70 -4.41 -0.29 -0.10
N LEU A 71 -5.32 -1.10 0.46
CA LEU A 71 -5.03 -2.47 0.86
C LEU A 71 -4.57 -3.35 -0.32
N ARG A 72 -5.08 -3.12 -1.54
CA ARG A 72 -4.67 -3.87 -2.74
C ARG A 72 -3.23 -3.60 -3.16
N LYS A 73 -2.65 -2.44 -2.79
CA LYS A 73 -1.22 -2.14 -3.01
C LYS A 73 -0.31 -3.05 -2.18
N ILE A 74 -0.81 -3.63 -1.11
CA ILE A 74 -0.07 -4.59 -0.29
C ILE A 74 0.09 -5.91 -1.05
N PRO A 75 1.32 -6.46 -1.15
CA PRO A 75 1.57 -7.75 -1.78
C PRO A 75 0.65 -8.86 -1.26
N PHE A 76 0.13 -9.71 -2.15
CA PHE A 76 -0.95 -10.65 -1.81
C PHE A 76 -0.60 -11.58 -0.64
N PHE A 77 0.66 -12.01 -0.54
CA PHE A 77 1.14 -12.93 0.50
C PHE A 77 1.13 -12.31 1.91
N VAL A 78 1.15 -10.97 2.02
CA VAL A 78 0.98 -10.24 3.30
C VAL A 78 -0.36 -9.52 3.43
N ARG A 79 -1.09 -9.32 2.33
CA ARG A 79 -2.37 -8.59 2.31
C ARG A 79 -3.38 -9.13 3.30
N GLY A 80 -3.53 -10.46 3.39
CA GLY A 80 -4.44 -11.10 4.34
C GLY A 80 -4.05 -10.88 5.81
N LYS A 81 -2.76 -10.69 6.13
CA LYS A 81 -2.31 -10.31 7.47
C LYS A 81 -2.59 -8.82 7.74
N ALA A 82 -2.31 -7.96 6.77
CA ALA A 82 -2.57 -6.52 6.88
C ALA A 82 -4.05 -6.21 7.11
N ARG A 83 -4.96 -6.89 6.38
CA ARG A 83 -6.40 -6.72 6.55
C ARG A 83 -6.86 -7.05 7.97
N ARG A 84 -6.54 -8.26 8.46
CA ARG A 84 -6.89 -8.72 9.81
C ARG A 84 -6.33 -7.82 10.92
N ASN A 85 -5.10 -7.35 10.74
CA ASN A 85 -4.49 -6.41 11.68
C ASN A 85 -5.27 -5.08 11.74
N THR A 86 -5.70 -4.56 10.58
CA THR A 86 -6.48 -3.32 10.50
C THR A 86 -7.87 -3.49 11.09
N GLU A 87 -8.55 -4.59 10.77
CA GLU A 87 -9.85 -4.93 11.34
C GLU A 87 -9.79 -5.05 12.87
N ARG A 88 -8.76 -5.73 13.41
CA ARG A 88 -8.54 -5.80 14.86
C ARG A 88 -8.27 -4.43 15.47
N TYR A 89 -7.39 -3.63 14.86
CA TYR A 89 -7.08 -2.27 15.32
C TYR A 89 -8.33 -1.39 15.42
N ALA A 90 -9.18 -1.45 14.38
CA ALA A 90 -10.41 -0.70 14.29
C ALA A 90 -11.43 -1.17 15.34
N ALA A 91 -11.62 -2.49 15.48
CA ALA A 91 -12.54 -3.08 16.44
C ALA A 91 -12.19 -2.72 17.89
N GLU A 92 -10.91 -2.78 18.26
CA GLU A 92 -10.42 -2.41 19.60
C GLU A 92 -10.68 -0.93 19.95
N ARG A 93 -10.84 -0.08 18.93
CA ARG A 93 -11.05 1.37 19.07
C ARG A 93 -12.47 1.82 18.72
N GLY A 94 -13.34 0.89 18.33
CA GLY A 94 -14.69 1.20 17.85
C GLY A 94 -14.72 2.07 16.59
N ILE A 95 -13.69 1.99 15.73
CA ILE A 95 -13.59 2.81 14.51
C ILE A 95 -14.40 2.15 13.40
N HIS A 96 -15.47 2.82 12.98
CA HIS A 96 -16.26 2.46 11.80
C HIS A 96 -16.68 3.73 11.05
N PRO A 97 -16.52 3.80 9.71
CA PRO A 97 -15.91 2.79 8.83
C PRO A 97 -14.36 2.79 8.88
N ILE A 98 -13.73 1.72 8.37
CA ILE A 98 -12.28 1.62 8.20
C ILE A 98 -11.86 2.46 7.00
N THR A 99 -11.16 3.57 7.30
CA THR A 99 -10.59 4.50 6.32
C THR A 99 -9.14 4.17 5.99
N VAL A 100 -8.59 4.89 5.01
CA VAL A 100 -7.16 4.81 4.66
C VAL A 100 -6.28 5.18 5.86
N ASP A 101 -6.69 6.17 6.66
CA ASP A 101 -5.97 6.59 7.86
C ASP A 101 -5.90 5.45 8.89
N THR A 102 -7.03 4.76 9.13
CA THR A 102 -7.07 3.59 10.02
C THR A 102 -6.12 2.47 9.57
N LEU A 103 -5.97 2.26 8.25
CA LEU A 103 -5.01 1.29 7.70
C LEU A 103 -3.55 1.70 7.99
N TYR A 104 -3.22 2.98 7.86
CA TYR A 104 -1.89 3.49 8.18
C TYR A 104 -1.58 3.42 9.68
N ASP A 105 -2.53 3.81 10.52
CA ASP A 105 -2.42 3.72 11.97
C ASP A 105 -2.23 2.28 12.44
N ALA A 106 -3.02 1.35 11.88
CA ALA A 106 -2.87 -0.07 12.17
C ALA A 106 -1.50 -0.60 11.73
N LYS A 107 -0.99 -0.18 10.55
CA LYS A 107 0.36 -0.54 10.10
C LYS A 107 1.42 -0.03 11.08
N ALA A 108 1.31 1.21 11.57
CA ALA A 108 2.24 1.76 12.55
C ALA A 108 2.15 1.05 13.92
N HIS A 109 0.96 0.55 14.28
CA HIS A 109 0.75 -0.21 15.52
C HIS A 109 1.38 -1.62 15.46
N PHE A 110 1.22 -2.34 14.34
CA PHE A 110 1.66 -3.74 14.18
C PHE A 110 3.02 -3.93 13.51
N SER A 111 3.73 -2.85 13.19
CA SER A 111 5.12 -2.90 12.69
C SER A 111 6.17 -2.91 13.79
N ARG A 112 5.74 -2.87 15.06
CA ARG A 112 6.59 -3.03 16.24
C ARG A 112 6.93 -4.48 16.54
#